data_AF-A0A3D3EMV7-F1
#
_entry.id   AF-A0A3D3EMV7-F1
#
_cell.length_a   1.000
_cell.length_b   1.000
_cell.length_c   1.000
_cell.angle_alpha   90.00
_cell.angle_beta   90.00
_cell.angle_gamma   90.00
#
_symmetry.space_group_name_H-M   'P 1'
#
loop_
_entity.id
_entity.type
_entity.pdbx_description
1 polymer ?
#
loop_
_entity_poly.entity_id
_entity_poly.type
_entity_poly.pdbx_seq_one_letter_code
_entity_poly.pdbx_strand_id
1 'polypeptide(L)'
;IGPSGSGKSTLLRCLTQLERIDRGQIEICGKQMVTMNGEKAIYADNRTLHDIILDVGLVFQNFNLFPHMTVLKNIVEPQVKVLKKEKEEA
;
A
#
# COMPACT_ATOMS: atom_id res chain seq x y z
N ILE A 1 5.63 17.06 8.73
CA ILE A 1 6.95 17.62 8.34
C ILE A 1 7.92 17.34 9.49
N GLY A 2 9.13 16.82 9.22
CA GLY A 2 10.10 16.43 10.27
C GLY A 2 11.50 16.11 9.69
N PRO A 3 12.57 16.06 10.52
CA PRO A 3 13.95 15.93 10.05
C PRO A 3 14.24 14.61 9.35
N SER A 4 15.32 14.53 8.56
CA SER A 4 15.77 13.25 7.98
C SER A 4 16.02 12.23 9.08
N GLY A 5 15.68 10.97 8.84
CA GLY A 5 15.78 9.90 9.86
C GLY A 5 14.63 9.82 10.87
N SER A 6 13.67 10.74 10.85
CA SER A 6 12.52 10.73 11.79
C SER A 6 11.46 9.63 11.53
N GLY A 7 11.74 8.65 10.67
CA GLY A 7 10.83 7.53 10.39
C GLY A 7 9.64 7.80 9.45
N LYS A 8 9.53 8.97 8.81
CA LYS A 8 8.40 9.30 7.89
C LYS A 8 8.23 8.27 6.76
N SER A 9 9.33 7.90 6.11
CA SER A 9 9.31 6.92 5.03
C SER A 9 8.94 5.53 5.54
N THR A 10 9.41 5.16 6.73
CA THR A 10 9.04 3.90 7.40
C THR A 10 7.54 3.89 7.70
N LEU A 11 6.99 4.98 8.26
CA LEU A 11 5.56 5.10 8.54
C LEU A 11 4.71 4.90 7.28
N LEU A 12 5.05 5.58 6.17
CA LEU A 12 4.33 5.41 4.91
C LEU A 12 4.42 3.98 4.39
N ARG A 13 5.59 3.34 4.51
CA ARG A 13 5.78 1.94 4.10
C ARG A 13 4.98 0.97 4.97
N CYS A 14 4.82 1.23 6.26
CA CYS A 14 3.96 0.43 7.13
C CYS A 14 2.49 0.52 6.70
N LEU A 15 2.00 1.72 6.34
CA LEU A 15 0.62 1.92 5.87
C LEU A 15 0.36 1.23 4.52
N THR A 16 1.38 1.05 3.69
CA THR A 16 1.28 0.38 2.39
C THR A 16 1.76 -1.08 2.43
N GLN A 17 1.90 -1.67 3.62
CA GLN A 17 2.33 -3.05 3.84
C GLN A 17 3.74 -3.39 3.29
N LEU A 18 4.57 -2.39 2.98
CA LEU A 18 5.95 -2.55 2.53
C LEU A 18 6.93 -2.76 3.70
N GLU A 19 6.50 -2.46 4.92
CA GLU A 19 7.21 -2.66 6.18
C GLU A 19 6.24 -3.24 7.23
N ARG A 20 6.76 -4.02 8.17
CA ARG A 20 5.96 -4.58 9.28
C ARG A 20 6.16 -3.74 10.54
N ILE A 21 5.10 -3.51 11.30
CA ILE A 21 5.21 -2.91 12.65
C ILE A 21 5.40 -4.00 13.69
N ASP A 22 6.20 -3.70 14.71
CA ASP A 22 6.39 -4.60 15.86
C ASP A 22 5.22 -4.53 16.85
N ARG A 23 4.68 -3.32 17.06
CA ARG A 23 3.59 -3.01 18.00
C ARG A 23 2.71 -1.87 17.47
N GLY A 24 1.47 -1.82 17.93
CA GLY A 24 0.47 -0.81 17.57
C GLY A 24 -0.67 -1.37 16.74
N GLN A 25 -1.57 -0.50 16.33
CA GLN A 25 -2.75 -0.84 15.52
C GLN A 25 -2.78 0.04 14.27
N ILE A 26 -3.30 -0.52 13.18
CA ILE A 26 -3.46 0.18 11.91
C ILE A 26 -4.85 -0.13 11.37
N GLU A 27 -5.64 0.93 11.17
CA GLU A 27 -6.94 0.89 10.52
C GLU A 27 -6.92 1.81 9.29
N ILE A 28 -7.37 1.30 8.14
CA ILE A 28 -7.44 2.07 6.89
C ILE A 28 -8.85 1.93 6.33
N CYS A 29 -9.52 3.05 6.08
CA CYS A 29 -10.87 3.07 5.49
C CYS A 29 -11.89 2.18 6.26
N GLY A 30 -11.79 2.12 7.60
CA GLY A 30 -12.66 1.29 8.44
C GLY A 30 -12.29 -0.20 8.49
N LYS A 31 -11.22 -0.62 7.78
CA LYS A 31 -10.73 -2.00 7.76
C LYS A 31 -9.51 -2.12 8.67
N GLN A 32 -9.56 -3.05 9.61
CA GLN A 32 -8.42 -3.33 10.50
C GLN A 32 -7.33 -4.09 9.74
N MET A 33 -6.17 -3.45 9.57
CA MET A 33 -4.98 -4.07 8.99
C MET A 33 -4.16 -4.78 10.05
N VAL A 34 -3.95 -4.12 11.20
CA VAL A 34 -3.14 -4.64 12.31
C VAL A 34 -3.88 -4.41 13.62
N THR A 35 -4.04 -5.47 14.39
CA THR A 35 -4.54 -5.44 15.76
C THR A 35 -3.45 -5.92 16.73
N MET A 36 -3.73 -5.83 18.04
CA MET A 36 -2.79 -6.26 19.08
C MET A 36 -3.30 -7.53 19.77
N ASN A 37 -2.42 -8.50 19.97
CA ASN A 37 -2.62 -9.60 20.91
C ASN A 37 -1.52 -9.53 21.98
N GLY A 38 -1.91 -9.00 23.15
CA GLY A 38 -0.96 -8.60 24.19
C GLY A 38 0.01 -7.55 23.65
N GLU A 39 1.28 -7.91 23.56
CA GLU A 39 2.35 -7.03 23.09
C GLU A 39 2.72 -7.21 21.61
N LYS A 40 2.07 -8.14 20.89
CA LYS A 40 2.44 -8.47 19.51
C LYS A 40 1.43 -7.90 18.51
N ALA A 41 1.93 -7.26 17.46
CA ALA A 41 1.15 -6.89 16.29
C ALA A 41 0.70 -8.14 15.50
N ILE A 42 -0.60 -8.26 15.25
CA ILE A 42 -1.21 -9.31 14.43
C ILE A 42 -1.84 -8.65 13.20
N TYR A 43 -1.42 -9.11 12.03
CA TYR A 43 -1.99 -8.65 10.77
C TYR A 43 -3.25 -9.43 10.43
N ALA A 44 -4.18 -8.77 9.74
CA ALA A 44 -5.34 -9.42 9.15
C ALA A 44 -4.93 -10.51 8.15
N ASP A 45 -5.89 -11.34 7.77
CA ASP A 45 -5.67 -12.38 6.76
C ASP A 45 -5.32 -11.77 5.38
N ASN A 46 -4.72 -12.59 4.51
CA ASN A 46 -4.23 -12.14 3.20
C ASN A 46 -5.31 -11.50 2.33
N ARG A 47 -6.57 -11.93 2.43
CA ARG A 47 -7.67 -11.36 1.63
C ARG A 47 -7.99 -9.96 2.14
N THR A 48 -8.15 -9.79 3.45
CA THR A 48 -8.38 -8.47 4.06
C THR A 48 -7.24 -7.51 3.76
N LEU A 49 -5.98 -7.97 3.88
CA LEU A 49 -4.81 -7.17 3.54
C LEU A 49 -4.79 -6.77 2.06
N HIS A 50 -5.15 -7.69 1.16
CA HIS A 50 -5.28 -7.39 -0.26
C HIS A 50 -6.36 -6.33 -0.51
N ASP A 51 -7.54 -6.46 0.09
CA ASP A 51 -8.63 -5.51 -0.09
C ASP A 51 -8.28 -4.12 0.48
N ILE A 52 -7.42 -4.04 1.49
CA ILE A 52 -6.93 -2.76 2.02
C ILE A 52 -5.91 -2.11 1.08
N ILE A 53 -4.96 -2.88 0.52
CA ILE A 53 -3.92 -2.29 -0.33
C ILE A 53 -4.47 -1.74 -1.65
N LEU A 54 -5.60 -2.28 -2.14
CA LEU A 54 -6.29 -1.73 -3.32
C LEU A 54 -6.86 -0.33 -3.09
N ASP A 55 -7.16 0.04 -1.84
CA ASP A 55 -7.68 1.36 -1.48
C ASP A 55 -6.57 2.41 -1.28
N VAL A 56 -5.29 2.02 -1.38
CA VAL A 56 -4.14 2.86 -1.05
C VAL A 56 -3.19 3.00 -2.23
N GLY A 57 -2.91 4.24 -2.64
CA GLY A 57 -1.86 4.58 -3.59
C GLY A 57 -0.67 5.27 -2.91
N LEU A 58 0.56 4.90 -3.30
CA LEU A 58 1.78 5.56 -2.83
C LEU A 58 2.55 6.20 -3.98
N VAL A 59 2.80 7.50 -3.87
CA VAL A 59 3.68 8.24 -4.80
C VAL A 59 5.05 8.40 -4.18
N PHE A 60 6.07 7.91 -4.87
CA PHE A 60 7.47 7.99 -4.45
C PHE A 60 8.15 9.24 -5.00
N GLN A 61 9.22 9.68 -4.34
CA GLN A 61 10.03 10.81 -4.80
C GLN A 61 10.77 10.50 -6.11
N ASN A 62 11.22 9.25 -6.28
CA ASN A 62 11.74 8.75 -7.55
C ASN A 62 10.62 8.02 -8.29
N PHE A 63 10.52 8.24 -9.61
CA PHE A 63 9.47 7.62 -10.43
C PHE A 63 9.77 6.12 -10.63
N ASN A 64 8.90 5.26 -10.08
CA ASN A 64 8.94 3.81 -10.28
C ASN A 64 8.13 3.39 -11.52
N LEU A 65 8.38 4.05 -12.65
CA LEU A 65 7.71 3.74 -13.93
C LEU A 65 8.40 2.59 -14.64
N PHE A 66 7.64 1.80 -15.40
CA PHE A 66 8.19 0.81 -16.32
C PHE A 66 8.73 1.50 -17.57
N PRO A 67 10.06 1.56 -17.78
CA PRO A 67 10.67 2.39 -18.81
C PRO A 67 10.41 1.91 -20.24
N HIS A 68 10.05 0.63 -20.39
CA HIS A 68 9.69 0.01 -21.66
C HIS A 68 8.21 0.20 -22.04
N MET A 69 7.43 0.89 -21.20
CA MET A 69 6.01 1.16 -21.41
C MET A 69 5.77 2.63 -21.69
N THR A 70 4.74 2.94 -22.48
CA THR A 70 4.27 4.32 -22.63
C THR A 70 3.65 4.84 -21.33
N VAL A 71 3.46 6.16 -21.24
CA VAL A 71 2.75 6.77 -20.09
C VAL A 71 1.36 6.16 -19.91
N LEU A 72 0.58 6.04 -21.00
CA LEU A 72 -0.75 5.44 -20.95
C LEU A 72 -0.70 3.99 -20.45
N LYS A 73 0.26 3.18 -20.92
CA LYS A 73 0.42 1.81 -20.44
C LYS A 73 0.76 1.75 -18.95
N ASN A 74 1.64 2.62 -18.44
CA ASN A 74 1.94 2.67 -17.01
C ASN A 74 0.71 2.98 -16.13
N ILE A 75 -0.26 3.75 -16.66
CA ILE A 75 -1.50 4.11 -15.94
C ILE A 75 -2.55 3.00 -16.03
N VAL A 76 -2.71 2.37 -17.18
CA VAL A 76 -3.76 1.36 -17.45
C VAL A 76 -3.37 -0.03 -16.91
N GLU A 77 -2.10 -0.41 -16.97
CA GLU A 77 -1.65 -1.78 -16.62
C GLU A 77 -2.05 -2.21 -15.20
N PRO A 78 -1.91 -1.38 -14.14
CA PRO A 78 -2.35 -1.75 -12.80
C PRO A 78 -3.88 -1.93 -12.70
N GLN A 79 -4.67 -1.12 -13.42
CA GLN A 79 -6.13 -1.22 -13.41
C GLN A 79 -6.61 -2.55 -14.01
N VAL A 80 -6.00 -2.99 -15.11
CA VAL A 80 -6.36 -4.25 -15.76
C VAL A 80 -5.81 -5.46 -15.00
N LYS A 81 -4.54 -5.42 -14.59
CA LYS A 81 -3.88 -6.59 -13.98
C LYS A 81 -4.28 -6.83 -12.54
N VAL A 82 -4.39 -5.76 -11.76
CA VAL A 82 -4.65 -5.81 -10.31
C VAL A 82 -6.14 -5.67 -10.03
N LEU A 83 -6.78 -4.61 -10.53
CA LEU A 83 -8.22 -4.37 -10.30
C LEU A 83 -9.14 -5.19 -11.22
N LYS A 84 -8.59 -5.92 -12.20
CA LYS A 84 -9.35 -6.74 -13.15
C LYS A 84 -10.42 -5.95 -13.92
N LYS A 85 -10.21 -4.65 -14.14
CA LYS A 85 -11.10 -3.85 -14.97
C LYS A 85 -10.96 -4.23 -16.44
N GLU A 86 -12.06 -4.11 -17.17
CA GLU A 86 -12.03 -4.20 -18.63
C GLU A 86 -11.17 -3.07 -19.19
N LYS A 87 -10.44 -3.35 -20.28
CA LYS A 87 -9.47 -2.41 -20.84
C LYS A 87 -10.12 -1.09 -21.33
N GLU A 88 -11.41 -1.13 -21.64
CA GLU A 88 -12.19 0.02 -22.07
C GLU A 88 -12.60 0.93 -20.89
N GLU A 89 -12.63 0.39 -19.66
CA GLU A 89 -13.00 1.10 -18.42
C GLU A 89 -11.78 1.51 -17.57
N ALA A 90 -10.57 1.18 -18.04
CA ALA A 90 -9.29 1.39 -17.37
C ALA A 90 -8.53 2.59 -17.98
#